data_AF-A0A812QQB3-F1
#
_entry.id   AF-A0A812QQB3-F1
#
_cell.length_a   1.000
_cell.length_b   1.000
_cell.length_c   1.000
_cell.angle_alpha   90.00
_cell.angle_beta   90.00
_cell.angle_gamma   90.00
#
_symmetry.space_group_name_H-M   'P 1'
#
loop_
_entity.id
_entity.type
_entity.pdbx_description
1 polymer ?
#
loop_
_entity_poly.entity_id
_entity_poly.type
_entity_poly.pdbx_seq_one_letter_code
_entity_poly.pdbx_strand_id
1 'polypeptide(L)'
;MGISPETLALQNSVTSAAIIEEFKSDAAFKQVAERLMKEIMQRDQEDGDKLAKGIQLAVDKKVLPADVAVEPITKVSVSGKSAEQVADEIIAALGEAPSKGCVMTLQGLSGTGKGTTVDKLREKLPNAQTWSNGNLFRSITLLAVTSSEQKGCDLTEVLTPADLETFCGMLEFGKFNDKWDVKIEGLGCKHFVSEVEKTVLKESKVGKNIPTVAEVTQGEVVNFVQKALALMAAGGTNVLLEGREQTLNHIRTPHRFELVLDEPVIIGMRQAALQMGAKANDKVKAMDKADEAAVKAALEEVHAQIMELKSAHDLLDLAGEFVNEFAVFHASAALHRIAKADDHHQVKGDERLRVLASKATRELVKWDKLKKPQTMSKIVWAMAKLDLRLHKLVAKVSDEALQKLPEFEPQQPLGDFVGALRGRVSTLAPLGRANLCWAVAKLQVREASLMQELAQQTFHRGQNLANTSWAFATLRVADERFFDSVAKVVAAQCSDFAQQNISNTAWAFAKLQIKRPEMMAAISRCVQRRAAEMPAQGIANTAWSFATLNIRDDALMRGP
;
A
#
# COMPACT_ATOMS: atom_id res chain seq x y z
N MET A 1 2.04 -16.98 -32.90
CA MET A 1 3.45 -17.43 -32.90
C MET A 1 3.77 -17.72 -31.45
N GLY A 2 4.29 -18.90 -31.13
CA GLY A 2 4.62 -19.27 -29.75
C GLY A 2 5.75 -18.41 -29.18
N ILE A 3 5.85 -18.34 -27.86
CA ILE A 3 6.95 -17.67 -27.17
C ILE A 3 8.12 -18.66 -27.10
N SER A 4 9.25 -18.32 -27.71
CA SER A 4 10.41 -19.21 -27.72
C SER A 4 11.15 -19.23 -26.36
N PRO A 5 11.91 -20.30 -26.04
CA PRO A 5 12.75 -20.34 -24.84
C PRO A 5 13.75 -19.17 -24.78
N GLU A 6 14.32 -18.77 -25.91
CA GLU A 6 15.22 -17.62 -26.01
C GLU A 6 14.48 -16.31 -25.68
N THR A 7 13.27 -16.15 -26.22
CA THR A 7 12.42 -14.97 -25.97
C THR A 7 12.02 -14.89 -24.49
N LEU A 8 11.70 -16.03 -23.87
CA LEU A 8 11.42 -16.12 -22.44
C LEU A 8 12.66 -15.78 -21.60
N ALA A 9 13.83 -16.28 -21.98
CA ALA A 9 15.07 -16.09 -21.24
C ALA A 9 15.54 -14.62 -21.17
N LEU A 10 15.13 -13.76 -22.12
CA LEU A 10 15.47 -12.33 -22.15
C LEU A 10 14.99 -11.56 -20.92
N GLN A 11 13.86 -11.95 -20.31
CA GLN A 11 13.29 -11.35 -19.09
C GLN A 11 13.19 -9.81 -19.14
N ASN A 12 12.85 -9.27 -20.31
CA ASN A 12 12.81 -7.83 -20.55
C ASN A 12 11.48 -7.41 -21.22
N SER A 13 11.45 -6.20 -21.78
CA SER A 13 10.26 -5.66 -22.45
C SER A 13 9.78 -6.51 -23.62
N VAL A 14 10.69 -7.21 -24.34
CA VAL A 14 10.33 -8.13 -25.43
C VAL A 14 9.57 -9.33 -24.89
N THR A 15 10.08 -9.96 -23.82
CA THR A 15 9.40 -11.06 -23.14
C THR A 15 8.02 -10.66 -22.63
N SER A 16 7.92 -9.50 -21.97
CA SER A 16 6.65 -9.01 -21.44
C SER A 16 5.63 -8.72 -22.55
N ALA A 17 6.05 -8.12 -23.67
CA ALA A 17 5.18 -7.86 -24.81
C ALA A 17 4.64 -9.15 -25.43
N ALA A 18 5.48 -10.18 -25.56
CA ALA A 18 5.08 -11.48 -26.09
C ALA A 18 4.05 -12.18 -25.18
N ILE A 19 4.26 -12.16 -23.85
CA ILE A 19 3.30 -12.72 -22.89
C ILE A 19 1.98 -11.94 -22.90
N ILE A 20 2.03 -10.60 -22.97
CA ILE A 20 0.80 -9.80 -23.07
C ILE A 20 0.04 -10.15 -24.34
N GLU A 21 0.71 -10.28 -25.48
CA GLU A 21 0.02 -10.60 -26.74
C GLU A 21 -0.69 -11.96 -26.70
N GLU A 22 -0.09 -12.97 -26.07
CA GLU A 22 -0.69 -14.30 -25.89
C GLU A 22 -1.89 -14.27 -24.92
N PHE A 23 -1.79 -13.54 -23.81
CA PHE A 23 -2.79 -13.58 -22.72
C PHE A 23 -3.74 -12.38 -22.67
N LYS A 24 -3.59 -11.34 -23.52
CA LYS A 24 -4.43 -10.12 -23.47
C LYS A 24 -5.92 -10.36 -23.63
N SER A 25 -6.33 -11.45 -24.29
CA SER A 25 -7.73 -11.82 -24.49
C SER A 25 -8.30 -12.61 -23.32
N ASP A 26 -7.45 -13.18 -22.48
CA ASP A 26 -7.84 -14.03 -21.36
C ASP A 26 -8.48 -13.19 -20.23
N ALA A 27 -9.65 -13.62 -19.76
CA ALA A 27 -10.42 -12.89 -18.74
C ALA A 27 -9.75 -12.89 -17.36
N ALA A 28 -9.04 -13.98 -17.03
CA ALA A 28 -8.30 -14.15 -15.80
C ALA A 28 -7.06 -13.23 -15.77
N PHE A 29 -6.30 -13.20 -16.87
CA PHE A 29 -5.18 -12.29 -17.05
C PHE A 29 -5.61 -10.82 -16.92
N LYS A 30 -6.75 -10.45 -17.54
CA LYS A 30 -7.34 -9.10 -17.40
C LYS A 30 -7.66 -8.74 -15.95
N GLN A 31 -8.27 -9.64 -15.19
CA GLN A 31 -8.57 -9.39 -13.77
C GLN A 31 -7.30 -9.19 -12.94
N VAL A 32 -6.26 -10.00 -13.18
CA VAL A 32 -4.96 -9.87 -12.49
C VAL A 32 -4.32 -8.53 -12.85
N ALA A 33 -4.33 -8.15 -14.13
CA ALA A 33 -3.83 -6.87 -14.60
C ALA A 33 -4.58 -5.70 -13.92
N GLU A 34 -5.90 -5.71 -13.89
CA GLU A 34 -6.70 -4.66 -13.21
C GLU A 34 -6.38 -4.54 -11.71
N ARG A 35 -6.22 -5.67 -11.02
CA ARG A 35 -5.81 -5.69 -9.61
C ARG A 35 -4.44 -5.06 -9.43
N LEU A 36 -3.44 -5.53 -10.18
CA LEU A 36 -2.07 -5.04 -10.09
C LEU A 36 -1.98 -3.56 -10.45
N MET A 37 -2.75 -3.11 -11.45
CA MET A 37 -2.90 -1.70 -11.79
C MET A 37 -3.37 -0.90 -10.57
N LYS A 38 -4.48 -1.31 -9.91
CA LYS A 38 -5.00 -0.62 -8.72
C LYS A 38 -3.98 -0.58 -7.59
N GLU A 39 -3.28 -1.69 -7.32
CA GLU A 39 -2.25 -1.76 -6.29
C GLU A 39 -1.05 -0.84 -6.58
N ILE A 40 -0.58 -0.82 -7.82
CA ILE A 40 0.54 0.04 -8.25
C ILE A 40 0.13 1.51 -8.17
N MET A 41 -1.06 1.86 -8.66
CA MET A 41 -1.58 3.23 -8.60
C MET A 41 -1.77 3.70 -7.16
N GLN A 42 -2.32 2.84 -6.29
CA GLN A 42 -2.47 3.16 -4.87
C GLN A 42 -1.10 3.38 -4.21
N ARG A 43 -0.12 2.50 -4.46
CA ARG A 43 1.24 2.66 -3.92
C ARG A 43 1.88 3.95 -4.42
N ASP A 44 1.76 4.24 -5.71
CA ASP A 44 2.31 5.45 -6.32
C ASP A 44 1.66 6.72 -5.72
N GLN A 45 0.36 6.69 -5.45
CA GLN A 45 -0.33 7.77 -4.73
C GLN A 45 0.19 7.90 -3.29
N GLU A 46 0.26 6.80 -2.53
CA GLU A 46 0.74 6.81 -1.15
C GLU A 46 2.19 7.32 -1.04
N ASP A 47 3.04 6.99 -2.00
CA ASP A 47 4.41 7.49 -2.06
C ASP A 47 4.45 8.97 -2.49
N GLY A 48 3.60 9.38 -3.43
CA GLY A 48 3.41 10.79 -3.80
C GLY A 48 2.98 11.65 -2.62
N ASP A 49 2.01 11.18 -1.83
CA ASP A 49 1.52 11.87 -0.63
C ASP A 49 2.61 12.04 0.43
N LYS A 50 3.48 11.03 0.61
CA LYS A 50 4.62 11.12 1.54
C LYS A 50 5.65 12.14 1.05
N LEU A 51 5.97 12.13 -0.24
CA LEU A 51 6.90 13.09 -0.82
C LEU A 51 6.35 14.51 -0.71
N ALA A 52 5.07 14.71 -0.99
CA ALA A 52 4.41 16.01 -0.84
C ALA A 52 4.48 16.53 0.61
N LYS A 53 4.28 15.66 1.60
CA LYS A 53 4.47 16.02 3.02
C LYS A 53 5.90 16.43 3.33
N GLY A 54 6.89 15.69 2.83
CA GLY A 54 8.30 16.04 3.02
C GLY A 54 8.68 17.36 2.37
N ILE A 55 8.11 17.66 1.19
CA ILE A 55 8.26 18.97 0.53
C ILE A 55 7.60 20.08 1.36
N GLN A 56 6.37 19.88 1.85
CA GLN A 56 5.70 20.86 2.71
C GLN A 56 6.52 21.15 3.96
N LEU A 57 7.08 20.12 4.59
CA LEU A 57 7.97 20.29 5.75
C LEU A 57 9.21 21.13 5.39
N ALA A 58 9.80 20.93 4.20
CA ALA A 58 10.93 21.72 3.72
C ALA A 58 10.55 23.18 3.45
N VAL A 59 9.34 23.43 2.96
CA VAL A 59 8.76 24.78 2.80
C VAL A 59 8.57 25.46 4.16
N ASP A 60 7.99 24.77 5.12
CA ASP A 60 7.74 25.28 6.48
C ASP A 60 9.07 25.63 7.18
N LYS A 61 10.12 24.83 6.95
CA LYS A 61 11.50 25.07 7.41
C LYS A 61 12.22 26.19 6.64
N LYS A 62 11.61 26.75 5.59
CA LYS A 62 12.20 27.74 4.67
C LYS A 62 13.44 27.24 3.92
N VAL A 63 13.59 25.92 3.77
CA VAL A 63 14.66 25.29 2.98
C VAL A 63 14.30 25.32 1.50
N LEU A 64 13.00 25.21 1.18
CA LEU A 64 12.45 25.38 -0.16
C LEU A 64 11.44 26.53 -0.20
N PRO A 65 11.30 27.23 -1.35
CA PRO A 65 10.23 28.20 -1.55
C PRO A 65 8.85 27.50 -1.61
N ALA A 66 7.81 28.17 -1.10
CA ALA A 66 6.45 27.65 -1.06
C ALA A 66 5.80 27.50 -2.45
N ASP A 67 6.03 28.47 -3.32
CA ASP A 67 5.49 28.49 -4.68
C ASP A 67 6.63 28.39 -5.69
N VAL A 68 6.67 27.30 -6.47
CA VAL A 68 7.61 27.14 -7.58
C VAL A 68 6.83 27.12 -8.89
N ALA A 69 7.10 28.09 -9.76
CA ALA A 69 6.57 28.09 -11.12
C ALA A 69 7.23 26.96 -11.91
N VAL A 70 6.52 25.85 -12.12
CA VAL A 70 7.02 24.69 -12.88
C VAL A 70 7.00 25.01 -14.37
N GLU A 71 8.12 24.76 -15.06
CA GLU A 71 8.18 24.92 -16.52
C GLU A 71 7.24 23.93 -17.25
N PRO A 72 6.81 24.22 -18.49
CA PRO A 72 5.93 23.33 -19.24
C PRO A 72 6.47 21.90 -19.36
N ILE A 73 5.57 20.92 -19.20
CA ILE A 73 5.89 19.49 -19.29
C ILE A 73 5.44 18.96 -20.65
N THR A 74 6.37 18.36 -21.39
CA THR A 74 6.08 17.64 -22.64
C THR A 74 5.60 16.23 -22.33
N LYS A 75 4.35 15.92 -22.69
CA LYS A 75 3.80 14.57 -22.49
C LYS A 75 4.15 13.68 -23.67
N VAL A 76 4.74 12.53 -23.38
CA VAL A 76 5.14 11.53 -24.39
C VAL A 76 4.34 10.25 -24.15
N SER A 77 3.44 9.92 -25.08
CA SER A 77 2.71 8.66 -25.00
C SER A 77 3.64 7.48 -25.26
N VAL A 78 3.60 6.49 -24.38
CA VAL A 78 4.35 5.23 -24.50
C VAL A 78 3.48 4.08 -25.02
N SER A 79 2.20 4.32 -25.29
CA SER A 79 1.29 3.30 -25.82
C SER A 79 1.67 2.94 -27.25
N GLY A 80 1.87 1.65 -27.52
CA GLY A 80 2.20 1.17 -28.86
C GLY A 80 3.59 1.57 -29.37
N LYS A 81 4.45 2.17 -28.53
CA LYS A 81 5.82 2.58 -28.89
C LYS A 81 6.86 1.72 -28.16
N SER A 82 7.96 1.45 -28.85
CA SER A 82 9.16 0.89 -28.21
C SER A 82 9.86 1.96 -27.36
N ALA A 83 10.68 1.54 -26.38
CA ALA A 83 11.51 2.47 -25.61
C ALA A 83 12.45 3.29 -26.49
N GLU A 84 12.85 2.74 -27.64
CA GLU A 84 13.67 3.43 -28.64
C GLU A 84 12.90 4.56 -29.33
N GLN A 85 11.68 4.29 -29.79
CA GLN A 85 10.82 5.32 -30.39
C GLN A 85 10.48 6.45 -29.40
N VAL A 86 10.23 6.10 -28.13
CA VAL A 86 10.00 7.08 -27.06
C VAL A 86 11.26 7.93 -26.83
N ALA A 87 12.45 7.32 -26.82
CA ALA A 87 13.70 8.07 -26.69
C ALA A 87 13.95 9.00 -27.89
N ASP A 88 13.66 8.56 -29.11
CA ASP A 88 13.81 9.38 -30.32
C ASP A 88 12.90 10.62 -30.32
N GLU A 89 11.66 10.47 -29.84
CA GLU A 89 10.72 11.59 -29.69
C GLU A 89 11.21 12.61 -28.65
N ILE A 90 11.76 12.13 -27.53
CA ILE A 90 12.37 12.98 -26.51
C ILE A 90 13.60 13.71 -27.08
N ILE A 91 14.48 13.02 -27.82
CA ILE A 91 15.66 13.62 -28.44
C ILE A 91 15.26 14.71 -29.45
N ALA A 92 14.24 14.44 -30.27
CA ALA A 92 13.70 15.43 -31.20
C ALA A 92 13.17 16.67 -30.46
N ALA A 93 12.48 16.49 -29.33
CA ALA A 93 11.98 17.58 -28.50
C ALA A 93 13.09 18.35 -27.75
N LEU A 94 14.24 17.71 -27.47
CA LEU A 94 15.41 18.37 -26.88
C LEU A 94 16.13 19.29 -27.88
N GLY A 95 15.96 19.08 -29.18
CA GLY A 95 16.58 19.90 -30.22
C GLY A 95 18.10 19.94 -30.11
N GLU A 96 18.69 21.14 -30.18
CA GLU A 96 20.15 21.33 -30.08
C GLU A 96 20.69 21.36 -28.64
N ALA A 97 19.83 21.36 -27.61
CA ALA A 97 20.26 21.46 -26.22
C ALA A 97 21.33 20.43 -25.82
N PRO A 98 21.26 19.16 -26.27
CA PRO A 98 22.26 18.17 -25.91
C PRO A 98 23.67 18.44 -26.44
N SER A 99 23.83 19.30 -27.45
CA SER A 99 25.16 19.68 -27.97
C SER A 99 25.98 20.52 -26.98
N LYS A 100 25.31 21.17 -26.02
CA LYS A 100 25.92 22.07 -25.02
C LYS A 100 25.91 21.51 -23.61
N GLY A 101 25.27 20.36 -23.38
CA GLY A 101 24.92 19.86 -22.06
C GLY A 101 23.58 20.44 -21.58
N CYS A 102 22.66 19.57 -21.17
CA CYS A 102 21.37 19.98 -20.65
C CYS A 102 20.91 19.07 -19.50
N VAL A 103 20.04 19.58 -18.63
CA VAL A 103 19.34 18.78 -17.61
C VAL A 103 17.96 18.44 -18.16
N MET A 104 17.64 17.16 -18.30
CA MET A 104 16.26 16.73 -18.58
C MET A 104 15.65 16.01 -17.39
N THR A 105 14.39 16.29 -17.10
CA THR A 105 13.62 15.54 -16.10
C THR A 105 12.66 14.59 -16.78
N LEU A 106 12.62 13.34 -16.34
CA LEU A 106 11.67 12.34 -16.80
C LEU A 106 10.81 11.82 -15.63
N GLN A 107 9.50 12.06 -15.73
CA GLN A 107 8.52 11.57 -14.77
C GLN A 107 7.49 10.63 -15.41
N GLY A 108 6.65 10.02 -14.59
CA GLY A 108 5.56 9.15 -15.01
C GLY A 108 5.26 8.06 -14.00
N LEU A 109 4.12 7.40 -14.15
CA LEU A 109 3.70 6.31 -13.26
C LEU A 109 4.69 5.13 -13.27
N SER A 110 4.68 4.33 -12.21
CA SER A 110 5.39 3.05 -12.19
C SER A 110 4.93 2.17 -13.36
N GLY A 111 5.87 1.52 -14.06
CA GLY A 111 5.56 0.65 -15.21
C GLY A 111 5.41 1.35 -16.56
N THR A 112 5.53 2.68 -16.64
CA THR A 112 5.52 3.40 -17.93
C THR A 112 6.79 3.18 -18.77
N GLY A 113 7.86 2.61 -18.18
CA GLY A 113 9.11 2.34 -18.88
C GLY A 113 10.16 3.46 -18.75
N LYS A 114 10.14 4.23 -17.65
CA LYS A 114 11.13 5.29 -17.36
C LYS A 114 12.57 4.79 -17.49
N GLY A 115 12.96 3.79 -16.70
CA GLY A 115 14.33 3.26 -16.69
C GLY A 115 14.80 2.78 -18.07
N THR A 116 13.95 2.02 -18.78
CA THR A 116 14.28 1.57 -20.15
C THR A 116 14.42 2.72 -21.14
N THR A 117 13.63 3.79 -20.98
CA THR A 117 13.74 5.00 -21.82
C THR A 117 15.03 5.75 -21.49
N VAL A 118 15.36 5.90 -20.20
CA VAL A 118 16.60 6.54 -19.73
C VAL A 118 17.84 5.78 -20.23
N ASP A 119 17.83 4.46 -20.21
CA ASP A 119 18.92 3.64 -20.76
C ASP A 119 19.11 3.91 -22.26
N LYS A 120 18.02 3.99 -23.04
CA LYS A 120 18.09 4.36 -24.47
C LYS A 120 18.55 5.79 -24.71
N LEU A 121 18.10 6.74 -23.90
CA LEU A 121 18.60 8.11 -23.96
C LEU A 121 20.09 8.18 -23.65
N ARG A 122 20.59 7.42 -22.66
CA ARG A 122 22.01 7.36 -22.32
C ARG A 122 22.85 6.77 -23.46
N GLU A 123 22.33 5.78 -24.19
CA GLU A 123 22.98 5.19 -25.37
C GLU A 123 23.06 6.18 -26.55
N LYS A 124 22.00 6.98 -26.76
CA LYS A 124 21.87 7.85 -27.95
C LYS A 124 22.43 9.26 -27.78
N LEU A 125 22.40 9.81 -26.58
CA LEU A 125 22.84 11.19 -26.32
C LEU A 125 24.36 11.25 -26.06
N PRO A 126 25.06 12.25 -26.62
CA PRO A 126 26.49 12.44 -26.33
C PRO A 126 26.68 12.84 -24.87
N ASN A 127 27.77 12.38 -24.24
CA ASN A 127 28.15 12.77 -22.87
C ASN A 127 26.99 12.70 -21.86
N ALA A 128 26.16 11.66 -21.95
CA ALA A 128 24.97 11.52 -21.13
C ALA A 128 25.26 10.78 -19.82
N GLN A 129 24.72 11.30 -18.71
CA GLN A 129 24.85 10.70 -17.39
C GLN A 129 23.51 10.68 -16.67
N THR A 130 23.19 9.53 -16.07
CA THR A 130 21.98 9.35 -15.26
C THR A 130 22.22 9.82 -13.83
N TRP A 131 21.28 10.58 -13.28
CA TRP A 131 21.30 10.99 -11.88
C TRP A 131 20.27 10.21 -11.05
N SER A 132 20.66 9.76 -9.86
CA SER A 132 19.78 9.04 -8.92
C SER A 132 19.68 9.77 -7.59
N ASN A 133 18.53 10.40 -7.33
CA ASN A 133 18.23 10.98 -6.01
C ASN A 133 18.26 9.92 -4.90
N GLY A 134 17.96 8.66 -5.22
CA GLY A 134 17.93 7.56 -4.27
C GLY A 134 19.29 7.28 -3.63
N ASN A 135 20.39 7.47 -4.37
CA ASN A 135 21.73 7.32 -3.81
C ASN A 135 22.05 8.44 -2.81
N LEU A 136 21.60 9.67 -3.07
CA LEU A 136 21.80 10.78 -2.14
C LEU A 136 21.03 10.57 -0.82
N PHE A 137 19.78 10.13 -0.89
CA PHE A 137 19.02 9.75 0.31
C PHE A 137 19.74 8.65 1.11
N ARG A 138 20.32 7.65 0.44
CA ARG A 138 21.10 6.59 1.09
C ARG A 138 22.36 7.12 1.75
N SER A 139 23.07 8.05 1.11
CA SER A 139 24.25 8.69 1.69
C SER A 139 23.94 9.46 2.96
N ILE A 140 22.87 10.27 2.96
CA ILE A 140 22.43 10.99 4.17
C ILE A 140 21.95 10.00 5.24
N THR A 141 21.24 8.94 4.84
CA THR A 141 20.79 7.89 5.77
C THR A 141 21.96 7.15 6.40
N LEU A 142 23.03 6.88 5.65
CA LEU A 142 24.26 6.26 6.17
C LEU A 142 24.88 7.15 7.26
N LEU A 143 24.99 8.46 7.03
CA LEU A 143 25.52 9.41 8.00
C LEU A 143 24.63 9.52 9.25
N ALA A 144 23.31 9.61 9.07
CA ALA A 144 22.36 9.68 10.17
C ALA A 144 22.38 8.42 11.06
N VAL A 145 22.38 7.23 10.44
CA VAL A 145 22.49 5.96 11.17
C VAL A 145 23.82 5.86 11.89
N THR A 146 24.92 6.23 11.23
CA THR A 146 26.26 6.22 11.84
C THR A 146 26.32 7.18 13.05
N SER A 147 25.73 8.37 12.94
CA SER A 147 25.67 9.31 14.06
C SER A 147 24.81 8.79 15.21
N SER A 148 23.67 8.17 14.92
CA SER A 148 22.80 7.57 15.94
C SER A 148 23.51 6.41 16.66
N GLU A 149 24.23 5.56 15.93
CA GLU A 149 25.05 4.47 16.49
C GLU A 149 26.18 5.01 17.39
N GLN A 150 26.90 6.05 16.95
CA GLN A 150 27.98 6.66 17.74
C GLN A 150 27.48 7.40 18.99
N LYS A 151 26.30 8.03 18.92
CA LYS A 151 25.67 8.73 20.07
C LYS A 151 24.88 7.78 20.98
N GLY A 152 24.59 6.55 20.54
CA GLY A 152 23.80 5.58 21.30
C GLY A 152 22.33 5.96 21.49
N CYS A 153 21.74 6.73 20.56
CA CYS A 153 20.37 7.26 20.64
C CYS A 153 19.48 6.79 19.48
N ASP A 154 18.17 7.06 19.56
CA ASP A 154 17.26 6.74 18.45
C ASP A 154 17.55 7.59 17.21
N LEU A 155 17.35 7.03 16.01
CA LEU A 155 17.60 7.74 14.75
C LEU A 155 16.84 9.07 14.67
N THR A 156 15.63 9.15 15.20
CA THR A 156 14.82 10.37 15.16
C THR A 156 15.41 11.51 15.99
N GLU A 157 16.29 11.21 16.94
CA GLU A 157 16.98 12.21 17.77
C GLU A 157 18.15 12.89 17.06
N VAL A 158 18.64 12.32 15.94
CA VAL A 158 19.74 12.87 15.12
C VAL A 158 19.27 13.38 13.76
N LEU A 159 17.99 13.74 13.65
CA LEU A 159 17.38 14.28 12.44
C LEU A 159 16.89 15.72 12.64
N THR A 160 17.54 16.46 13.53
CA THR A 160 17.25 17.90 13.71
C THR A 160 17.77 18.69 12.51
N PRO A 161 17.25 19.91 12.24
CA PRO A 161 17.77 20.75 11.15
C PRO A 161 19.29 20.96 11.18
N ALA A 162 19.89 21.08 12.38
CA ALA A 162 21.34 21.23 12.54
C ALA A 162 22.11 19.94 12.22
N ASP A 163 21.57 18.77 12.59
CA ASP A 163 22.15 17.49 12.19
C ASP A 163 22.08 17.31 10.66
N LEU A 164 20.94 17.66 10.04
CA LEU A 164 20.77 17.55 8.59
C LEU A 164 21.73 18.47 7.83
N GLU A 165 21.91 19.71 8.29
CA GLU A 165 22.91 20.64 7.74
C GLU A 165 24.32 20.05 7.86
N THR A 166 24.64 19.46 9.00
CA THR A 166 25.93 18.78 9.24
C THR A 166 26.14 17.61 8.27
N PHE A 167 25.13 16.74 8.10
CA PHE A 167 25.23 15.59 7.19
C PHE A 167 25.33 16.03 5.73
N CYS A 168 24.61 17.08 5.33
CA CYS A 168 24.73 17.61 3.97
C CYS A 168 26.09 18.26 3.73
N GLY A 169 26.69 18.88 4.75
CA GLY A 169 28.07 19.39 4.69
C GLY A 169 29.14 18.32 4.56
N MET A 170 28.84 17.06 4.89
CA MET A 170 29.71 15.89 4.69
C MET A 170 29.61 15.31 3.27
N LEU A 171 28.75 15.88 2.42
CA LEU A 171 28.57 15.49 1.03
C LEU A 171 29.18 16.54 0.11
N GLU A 172 30.12 16.11 -0.74
CA GLU A 172 30.79 16.96 -1.71
C GLU A 172 30.50 16.44 -3.12
N PHE A 173 29.86 17.26 -3.96
CA PHE A 173 29.69 16.94 -5.38
C PHE A 173 30.81 17.58 -6.19
N GLY A 174 31.44 16.79 -7.07
CA GLY A 174 32.53 17.29 -7.90
C GLY A 174 32.99 16.30 -8.95
N LYS A 175 34.04 16.70 -9.69
CA LYS A 175 34.71 15.85 -10.66
C LYS A 175 35.93 15.21 -10.00
N PHE A 176 35.89 13.91 -9.77
CA PHE A 176 36.96 13.11 -9.18
C PHE A 176 37.48 12.12 -10.22
N ASN A 177 38.78 12.15 -10.52
CA ASN A 177 39.39 11.34 -11.59
C ASN A 177 38.61 11.43 -12.92
N ASP A 178 38.29 12.67 -13.32
CA ASP A 178 37.50 12.99 -14.51
C ASP A 178 36.06 12.42 -14.56
N LYS A 179 35.52 11.96 -13.43
CA LYS A 179 34.14 11.48 -13.32
C LYS A 179 33.36 12.31 -12.32
N TRP A 180 32.12 12.64 -12.65
CA TRP A 180 31.19 13.27 -11.71
C TRP A 180 30.80 12.26 -10.63
N ASP A 181 30.97 12.62 -9.36
CA ASP A 181 30.58 11.79 -8.23
C ASP A 181 30.19 12.63 -7.01
N VAL A 182 29.57 11.96 -6.04
CA VAL A 182 29.33 12.49 -4.70
C VAL A 182 30.28 11.78 -3.74
N LYS A 183 31.12 12.55 -3.09
CA LYS A 183 32.00 12.08 -2.03
C LYS A 183 31.32 12.25 -0.68
N ILE A 184 31.34 11.20 0.13
CA ILE A 184 30.85 11.15 1.50
C ILE A 184 32.08 11.17 2.42
N GLU A 185 32.29 12.24 3.18
CA GLU A 185 33.41 12.34 4.12
C GLU A 185 32.96 12.94 5.46
N GLY A 186 32.96 12.13 6.51
CA GLY A 186 32.53 12.52 7.85
C GLY A 186 32.11 11.32 8.70
N LEU A 187 32.14 11.47 10.04
CA LEU A 187 31.77 10.42 11.00
C LEU A 187 32.52 9.08 10.84
N GLY A 188 33.74 9.13 10.26
CA GLY A 188 34.53 7.93 9.94
C GLY A 188 34.19 7.30 8.58
N CYS A 189 33.20 7.82 7.85
CA CYS A 189 32.93 7.45 6.46
C CYS A 189 33.86 8.21 5.51
N LYS A 190 34.41 7.51 4.52
CA LYS A 190 35.14 8.10 3.38
C LYS A 190 34.88 7.27 2.13
N HIS A 191 33.89 7.67 1.35
CA HIS A 191 33.40 6.90 0.20
C HIS A 191 33.09 7.79 -1.00
N PHE A 192 33.29 7.26 -2.20
CA PHE A 192 32.65 7.79 -3.40
C PHE A 192 31.36 7.02 -3.66
N VAL A 193 30.25 7.71 -3.91
CA VAL A 193 28.94 7.08 -4.08
C VAL A 193 28.96 6.03 -5.19
N SER A 194 29.65 6.28 -6.30
CA SER A 194 29.77 5.31 -7.40
C SER A 194 30.44 3.99 -7.00
N GLU A 195 31.29 3.99 -5.98
CA GLU A 195 31.99 2.80 -5.48
C GLU A 195 31.13 1.99 -4.50
N VAL A 196 30.22 2.66 -3.79
CA VAL A 196 29.47 2.06 -2.68
C VAL A 196 27.96 1.93 -2.92
N GLU A 197 27.43 2.43 -4.05
CA GLU A 197 26.00 2.41 -4.38
C GLU A 197 25.39 1.00 -4.45
N LYS A 198 26.21 -0.03 -4.68
CA LYS A 198 25.81 -1.44 -4.73
C LYS A 198 26.17 -2.23 -3.48
N THR A 199 26.93 -1.66 -2.56
CA THR A 199 27.46 -2.33 -1.35
C THR A 199 27.00 -1.62 -0.09
N VAL A 200 27.78 -0.68 0.45
CA VAL A 200 27.51 0.02 1.73
C VAL A 200 26.13 0.70 1.72
N LEU A 201 25.77 1.35 0.61
CA LEU A 201 24.47 2.04 0.50
C LEU A 201 23.28 1.08 0.37
N LYS A 202 23.52 -0.21 0.16
CA LYS A 202 22.50 -1.28 0.08
C LYS A 202 22.37 -2.08 1.38
N GLU A 203 23.21 -1.82 2.38
CA GLU A 203 23.09 -2.48 3.68
C GLU A 203 21.71 -2.29 4.29
N SER A 204 21.22 -3.34 4.96
CA SER A 204 19.89 -3.37 5.59
C SER A 204 19.69 -2.20 6.57
N LYS A 205 20.76 -1.81 7.29
CA LYS A 205 20.72 -0.69 8.24
C LYS A 205 20.44 0.66 7.58
N VAL A 206 20.90 0.86 6.35
CA VAL A 206 20.59 2.04 5.54
C VAL A 206 19.19 1.88 4.98
N GLY A 207 18.94 0.78 4.25
CA GLY A 207 17.68 0.53 3.53
C GLY A 207 16.43 0.67 4.38
N LYS A 208 16.42 0.11 5.60
CA LYS A 208 15.27 0.14 6.51
C LYS A 208 14.90 1.54 7.00
N ASN A 209 15.87 2.46 7.01
CA ASN A 209 15.75 3.80 7.60
C ASN A 209 15.54 4.91 6.56
N ILE A 210 15.67 4.61 5.26
CA ILE A 210 15.47 5.58 4.17
C ILE A 210 14.13 6.32 4.30
N PRO A 211 12.97 5.67 4.57
CA PRO A 211 11.71 6.40 4.64
C PRO A 211 11.70 7.49 5.72
N THR A 212 12.26 7.18 6.89
CA THR A 212 12.34 8.12 8.03
C THR A 212 13.21 9.33 7.71
N VAL A 213 14.39 9.09 7.10
CA VAL A 213 15.32 10.18 6.75
C VAL A 213 14.81 10.99 5.56
N ALA A 214 14.27 10.33 4.54
CA ALA A 214 13.73 10.98 3.35
C ALA A 214 12.52 11.88 3.65
N GLU A 215 11.74 11.58 4.69
CA GLU A 215 10.61 12.43 5.11
C GLU A 215 11.07 13.82 5.58
N VAL A 216 12.27 13.94 6.15
CA VAL A 216 12.77 15.19 6.74
C VAL A 216 13.87 15.89 5.93
N THR A 217 14.39 15.26 4.86
CA THR A 217 15.56 15.72 4.08
C THR A 217 15.24 16.12 2.62
N GLN A 218 13.97 16.15 2.22
CA GLN A 218 13.59 16.46 0.83
C GLN A 218 14.18 17.80 0.35
N GLY A 219 14.12 18.83 1.18
CA GLY A 219 14.56 20.18 0.81
C GLY A 219 16.07 20.26 0.58
N GLU A 220 16.84 19.68 1.49
CA GLU A 220 18.29 19.64 1.44
C GLU A 220 18.76 18.84 0.21
N VAL A 221 18.11 17.71 -0.08
CA VAL A 221 18.35 16.90 -1.27
C VAL A 221 18.06 17.69 -2.54
N VAL A 222 16.91 18.35 -2.64
CA VAL A 222 16.55 19.17 -3.81
C VAL A 222 17.59 20.26 -4.06
N ASN A 223 18.00 20.99 -3.02
CA ASN A 223 18.99 22.05 -3.13
C ASN A 223 20.36 21.53 -3.56
N PHE A 224 20.80 20.39 -3.01
CA PHE A 224 22.06 19.75 -3.39
C PHE A 224 22.02 19.31 -4.86
N VAL A 225 20.96 18.62 -5.25
CA VAL A 225 20.76 18.09 -6.61
C VAL A 225 20.74 19.24 -7.61
N GLN A 226 19.99 20.31 -7.38
CA GLN A 226 19.91 21.43 -8.30
C GLN A 226 21.29 22.08 -8.58
N LYS A 227 22.14 22.22 -7.55
CA LYS A 227 23.52 22.71 -7.71
C LYS A 227 24.37 21.74 -8.53
N ALA A 228 24.29 20.44 -8.23
CA ALA A 228 25.05 19.41 -8.95
C ALA A 228 24.67 19.36 -10.44
N LEU A 229 23.37 19.35 -10.74
CA LEU A 229 22.87 19.32 -12.12
C LEU A 229 23.32 20.54 -12.93
N ALA A 230 23.30 21.73 -12.33
CA ALA A 230 23.75 22.96 -12.99
C ALA A 230 25.24 22.89 -13.34
N LEU A 231 26.08 22.37 -12.44
CA LEU A 231 27.51 22.18 -12.69
C LEU A 231 27.78 21.16 -13.81
N MET A 232 27.07 20.03 -13.80
CA MET A 232 27.19 19.01 -14.84
C MET A 232 26.80 19.55 -16.22
N ALA A 233 25.64 20.21 -16.31
CA ALA A 233 25.17 20.78 -17.57
C ALA A 233 26.11 21.87 -18.09
N ALA A 234 26.61 22.76 -17.21
CA ALA A 234 27.62 23.76 -17.59
C ALA A 234 28.95 23.13 -18.07
N GLY A 235 29.28 21.93 -17.57
CA GLY A 235 30.39 21.11 -18.03
C GLY A 235 30.14 20.33 -19.32
N GLY A 236 29.00 20.56 -20.00
CA GLY A 236 28.65 19.89 -21.25
C GLY A 236 28.02 18.51 -21.09
N THR A 237 27.65 18.11 -19.87
CA THR A 237 27.02 16.79 -19.60
C THR A 237 25.51 16.85 -19.81
N ASN A 238 24.97 15.85 -20.49
CA ASN A 238 23.52 15.66 -20.62
C ASN A 238 22.99 14.84 -19.45
N VAL A 239 22.38 15.52 -18.48
CA VAL A 239 21.93 14.88 -17.25
C VAL A 239 20.50 14.37 -17.39
N LEU A 240 20.33 13.06 -17.19
CA LEU A 240 19.06 12.37 -17.24
C LEU A 240 18.58 12.18 -15.78
N LEU A 241 17.65 13.03 -15.35
CA LEU A 241 17.08 12.95 -14.00
C LEU A 241 15.70 12.27 -14.04
N GLU A 242 15.62 11.04 -13.55
CA GLU A 242 14.34 10.38 -13.29
C GLU A 242 13.84 10.64 -11.87
N GLY A 243 12.52 10.76 -11.70
CA GLY A 243 11.96 11.02 -10.39
C GLY A 243 10.44 11.06 -10.33
N ARG A 244 9.94 11.49 -9.18
CA ARG A 244 8.52 11.75 -8.92
C ARG A 244 8.25 13.25 -9.05
N GLU A 245 7.05 13.57 -9.51
CA GLU A 245 6.60 14.95 -9.76
C GLU A 245 6.87 15.88 -8.57
N GLN A 246 6.55 15.43 -7.36
CA GLN A 246 6.68 16.23 -6.13
C GLN A 246 8.11 16.75 -5.92
N THR A 247 9.13 15.94 -6.19
CA THR A 247 10.53 16.34 -6.06
C THR A 247 11.00 17.08 -7.31
N LEU A 248 10.60 16.61 -8.50
CA LEU A 248 11.06 17.18 -9.76
C LEU A 248 10.56 18.60 -9.97
N ASN A 249 9.37 18.96 -9.50
CA ASN A 249 8.79 20.31 -9.62
C ASN A 249 9.69 21.41 -9.02
N HIS A 250 10.61 21.07 -8.13
CA HIS A 250 11.58 22.01 -7.57
C HIS A 250 12.91 22.09 -8.35
N ILE A 251 13.16 21.19 -9.30
CA ILE A 251 14.34 21.23 -10.16
C ILE A 251 14.05 22.12 -11.36
N ARG A 252 14.80 23.21 -11.53
CA ARG A 252 14.62 24.15 -12.65
C ARG A 252 15.23 23.61 -13.94
N THR A 253 14.39 23.37 -14.94
CA THR A 253 14.84 23.06 -16.31
C THR A 253 13.70 23.29 -17.32
N PRO A 254 13.99 23.81 -18.52
CA PRO A 254 12.98 23.86 -19.59
C PRO A 254 12.71 22.49 -20.23
N HIS A 255 13.54 21.47 -19.98
CA HIS A 255 13.45 20.15 -20.62
C HIS A 255 12.75 19.14 -19.71
N ARG A 256 11.42 19.22 -19.65
CA ARG A 256 10.60 18.37 -18.79
C ARG A 256 9.74 17.42 -19.60
N PHE A 257 9.77 16.15 -19.23
CA PHE A 257 9.04 15.08 -19.92
C PHE A 257 8.24 14.23 -18.94
N GLU A 258 7.03 13.89 -19.33
CA GLU A 258 6.17 12.94 -18.62
C GLU A 258 5.79 11.79 -19.55
N LEU A 259 6.14 10.57 -19.16
CA LEU A 259 5.68 9.37 -19.85
C LEU A 259 4.23 9.08 -19.44
N VAL A 260 3.33 9.15 -20.41
CA VAL A 260 1.90 8.89 -20.23
C VAL A 260 1.48 7.61 -20.94
N LEU A 261 0.50 6.92 -20.36
CA LEU A 261 -0.16 5.76 -20.95
C LEU A 261 -1.60 6.14 -21.24
N ASP A 262 -2.10 5.79 -22.43
CA ASP A 262 -3.48 6.07 -22.82
C ASP A 262 -4.45 5.19 -22.02
N GLU A 263 -4.04 3.95 -21.74
CA GLU A 263 -4.80 3.01 -20.92
C GLU A 263 -3.99 2.58 -19.68
N PRO A 264 -4.42 2.97 -18.45
CA PRO A 264 -3.73 2.61 -17.22
C PRO A 264 -3.60 1.09 -16.99
N VAL A 265 -4.51 0.29 -17.55
CA VAL A 265 -4.51 -1.17 -17.41
C VAL A 265 -3.23 -1.82 -17.96
N ILE A 266 -2.57 -1.16 -18.93
CA ILE A 266 -1.30 -1.62 -19.50
C ILE A 266 -0.22 -1.76 -18.42
N ILE A 267 -0.22 -0.90 -17.39
CA ILE A 267 0.70 -1.01 -16.24
C ILE A 267 0.52 -2.35 -15.54
N GLY A 268 -0.74 -2.73 -15.31
CA GLY A 268 -1.11 -3.99 -14.70
C GLY A 268 -0.74 -5.18 -15.57
N MET A 269 -0.98 -5.10 -16.88
CA MET A 269 -0.63 -6.16 -17.84
C MET A 269 0.88 -6.40 -17.90
N ARG A 270 1.69 -5.32 -17.95
CA ARG A 270 3.15 -5.41 -17.90
C ARG A 270 3.63 -6.08 -16.62
N GLN A 271 3.06 -5.72 -15.48
CA GLN A 271 3.45 -6.32 -14.22
C GLN A 271 3.05 -7.81 -14.13
N ALA A 272 1.85 -8.16 -14.61
CA ALA A 272 1.42 -9.55 -14.68
C ALA A 272 2.36 -10.38 -15.58
N ALA A 273 2.70 -9.86 -16.75
CA ALA A 273 3.61 -10.50 -17.69
C ALA A 273 5.03 -10.67 -17.13
N LEU A 274 5.56 -9.68 -16.39
CA LEU A 274 6.85 -9.80 -15.71
C LEU A 274 6.84 -10.92 -14.65
N GLN A 275 5.79 -10.99 -13.84
CA GLN A 275 5.64 -12.04 -12.82
C GLN A 275 5.50 -13.43 -13.45
N MET A 276 4.71 -13.54 -14.52
CA MET A 276 4.55 -14.77 -15.29
C MET A 276 5.87 -15.21 -15.93
N GLY A 277 6.54 -14.28 -16.61
CA GLY A 277 7.79 -14.52 -17.32
C GLY A 277 8.89 -15.01 -16.39
N ALA A 278 9.05 -14.41 -15.21
CA ALA A 278 10.05 -14.82 -14.23
C ALA A 278 9.83 -16.26 -13.76
N LYS A 279 8.62 -16.57 -13.27
CA LYS A 279 8.27 -17.90 -12.76
C LYS A 279 8.33 -18.98 -13.85
N ALA A 280 7.86 -18.67 -15.05
CA ALA A 280 7.92 -19.62 -16.17
C ALA A 280 9.38 -19.87 -16.59
N ASN A 281 10.23 -18.84 -16.59
CA ASN A 281 11.65 -18.98 -16.92
C ASN A 281 12.39 -19.86 -15.91
N ASP A 282 12.09 -19.75 -14.61
CA ASP A 282 12.68 -20.60 -13.57
C ASP A 282 12.31 -22.08 -13.79
N LYS A 283 11.05 -22.36 -14.17
CA LYS A 283 10.59 -23.71 -14.52
C LYS A 283 11.26 -24.25 -15.79
N VAL A 284 11.31 -23.43 -16.84
CA VAL A 284 11.88 -23.80 -18.15
C VAL A 284 13.38 -24.06 -18.05
N LYS A 285 14.12 -23.29 -17.24
CA LYS A 285 15.55 -23.51 -16.98
C LYS A 285 15.86 -24.83 -16.28
N ALA A 286 14.90 -25.40 -15.56
CA ALA A 286 15.06 -26.70 -14.90
C ALA A 286 14.88 -27.88 -15.86
N MET A 287 14.51 -27.64 -17.12
CA MET A 287 14.32 -28.67 -18.14
C MET A 287 15.59 -28.85 -18.99
N ASP A 288 15.96 -30.10 -19.29
CA ASP A 288 17.15 -30.42 -20.10
C ASP A 288 17.08 -29.88 -21.55
N LYS A 289 15.87 -29.85 -22.13
CA LYS A 289 15.56 -29.23 -23.42
C LYS A 289 14.12 -28.74 -23.41
N ALA A 290 13.94 -27.43 -23.33
CA ALA A 290 12.62 -26.81 -23.47
C ALA A 290 12.41 -26.35 -24.90
N ASP A 291 11.22 -26.63 -25.44
CA ASP A 291 10.73 -26.11 -26.71
C ASP A 291 9.62 -25.07 -26.48
N GLU A 292 9.05 -24.53 -27.56
CA GLU A 292 7.93 -23.58 -27.47
C GLU A 292 6.70 -24.17 -26.74
N ALA A 293 6.49 -25.49 -26.84
CA ALA A 293 5.39 -26.16 -26.16
C ALA A 293 5.62 -26.23 -24.64
N ALA A 294 6.85 -26.52 -24.21
CA ALA A 294 7.25 -26.49 -22.81
C ALA A 294 7.15 -25.07 -22.21
N VAL A 295 7.56 -24.04 -22.97
CA VAL A 295 7.39 -22.63 -22.57
C VAL A 295 5.91 -22.28 -22.41
N LYS A 296 5.08 -22.67 -23.37
CA LYS A 296 3.63 -22.43 -23.30
C LYS A 296 3.00 -23.14 -22.10
N ALA A 297 3.32 -24.42 -21.88
CA ALA A 297 2.82 -25.17 -20.73
C ALA A 297 3.25 -24.54 -19.40
N ALA A 298 4.51 -24.09 -19.29
CA ALA A 298 4.99 -23.41 -18.10
C ALA A 298 4.27 -22.07 -17.86
N LEU A 299 4.01 -21.28 -18.91
CA LEU A 299 3.26 -20.04 -18.82
C LEU A 299 1.79 -20.28 -18.46
N GLU A 300 1.15 -21.30 -19.03
CA GLU A 300 -0.24 -21.69 -18.71
C GLU A 300 -0.36 -22.20 -17.26
N GLU A 301 0.59 -23.00 -16.80
CA GLU A 301 0.66 -23.47 -15.42
C GLU A 301 0.86 -22.30 -14.43
N VAL A 302 1.80 -21.40 -14.72
CA VAL A 302 2.04 -20.21 -13.90
C VAL A 302 0.83 -19.27 -13.95
N HIS A 303 0.16 -19.14 -15.09
CA HIS A 303 -1.07 -18.37 -15.22
C HIS A 303 -2.18 -18.96 -14.34
N ALA A 304 -2.34 -20.28 -14.32
CA ALA A 304 -3.25 -20.99 -13.43
C ALA A 304 -2.89 -20.77 -11.94
N GLN A 305 -1.61 -20.84 -11.57
CA GLN A 305 -1.14 -20.54 -10.21
C GLN A 305 -1.32 -19.08 -9.81
N ILE A 306 -1.16 -18.12 -10.73
CA ILE A 306 -1.43 -16.70 -10.46
C ILE A 306 -2.93 -16.45 -10.27
N MET A 307 -3.78 -17.28 -10.89
CA MET A 307 -5.20 -17.33 -10.60
C MET A 307 -5.50 -17.97 -9.23
N GLU A 308 -4.67 -18.91 -8.78
CA GLU A 308 -4.69 -19.49 -7.43
C GLU A 308 -4.15 -18.51 -6.35
N LEU A 309 -3.37 -17.47 -6.69
CA LEU A 309 -2.97 -16.34 -5.82
C LEU A 309 -4.14 -15.37 -5.45
N LYS A 310 -5.30 -15.97 -5.21
CA LYS A 310 -6.49 -15.44 -4.55
C LYS A 310 -6.91 -16.33 -3.38
N SER A 311 -6.31 -17.52 -3.25
CA SER A 311 -6.59 -18.50 -2.23
C SER A 311 -5.90 -18.11 -0.93
N ALA A 312 -6.58 -18.37 0.17
CA ALA A 312 -6.04 -18.22 1.50
C ALA A 312 -4.84 -19.16 1.73
N HIS A 313 -4.77 -20.28 1.00
CA HIS A 313 -3.66 -21.24 1.06
C HIS A 313 -2.39 -20.67 0.45
N ASP A 314 -2.44 -20.09 -0.74
CA ASP A 314 -1.26 -19.57 -1.43
C ASP A 314 -0.67 -18.36 -0.69
N LEU A 315 -1.56 -17.51 -0.16
CA LEU A 315 -1.17 -16.40 0.71
C LEU A 315 -0.50 -16.90 2.01
N LEU A 316 -0.91 -18.08 2.49
CA LEU A 316 -0.36 -18.69 3.68
C LEU A 316 0.94 -19.46 3.42
N ASP A 317 1.10 -20.08 2.26
CA ASP A 317 2.34 -20.71 1.80
C ASP A 317 3.45 -19.66 1.68
N LEU A 318 3.17 -18.56 0.98
CA LEU A 318 4.09 -17.42 0.85
C LEU A 318 4.40 -16.79 2.21
N ALA A 319 3.39 -16.63 3.08
CA ALA A 319 3.62 -16.10 4.42
C ALA A 319 4.44 -17.07 5.30
N GLY A 320 4.23 -18.38 5.11
CA GLY A 320 4.88 -19.47 5.82
C GLY A 320 6.37 -19.60 5.52
N GLU A 321 6.74 -19.51 4.24
CA GLU A 321 8.13 -19.59 3.77
C GLU A 321 9.03 -18.53 4.43
N PHE A 322 8.51 -17.30 4.60
CA PHE A 322 9.29 -16.21 5.20
C PHE A 322 8.88 -15.93 6.65
N VAL A 323 7.99 -16.71 7.28
CA VAL A 323 7.30 -16.35 8.54
C VAL A 323 8.26 -15.97 9.67
N ASN A 324 9.46 -16.53 9.66
CA ASN A 324 10.52 -16.24 10.62
C ASN A 324 11.25 -14.93 10.30
N GLU A 325 11.42 -14.59 9.03
CA GLU A 325 12.10 -13.40 8.51
C GLU A 325 11.21 -12.16 8.38
N PHE A 326 9.88 -12.34 8.38
CA PHE A 326 8.91 -11.24 8.32
C PHE A 326 9.18 -10.19 9.41
N ALA A 327 9.49 -8.95 9.04
CA ALA A 327 9.33 -7.84 9.99
C ALA A 327 7.86 -7.81 10.44
N VAL A 328 7.62 -7.53 11.73
CA VAL A 328 6.35 -7.81 12.39
C VAL A 328 5.15 -7.05 11.75
N PHE A 329 5.39 -5.90 11.11
CA PHE A 329 4.39 -5.15 10.33
C PHE A 329 3.87 -5.92 9.10
N HIS A 330 4.73 -6.66 8.41
CA HIS A 330 4.35 -7.42 7.22
C HIS A 330 3.46 -8.63 7.57
N ALA A 331 3.56 -9.17 8.80
CA ALA A 331 2.71 -10.25 9.30
C ALA A 331 1.24 -9.80 9.46
N SER A 332 1.01 -8.57 9.93
CA SER A 332 -0.32 -7.97 10.03
C SER A 332 -0.99 -7.81 8.65
N ALA A 333 -0.22 -7.32 7.66
CA ALA A 333 -0.72 -7.16 6.30
C ALA A 333 -1.06 -8.50 5.64
N ALA A 334 -0.22 -9.52 5.82
CA ALA A 334 -0.47 -10.87 5.33
C ALA A 334 -1.73 -11.49 5.97
N LEU A 335 -1.85 -11.43 7.29
CA LEU A 335 -3.02 -11.93 8.02
C LEU A 335 -4.33 -11.28 7.56
N HIS A 336 -4.30 -9.96 7.34
CA HIS A 336 -5.46 -9.22 6.85
C HIS A 336 -5.82 -9.56 5.39
N ARG A 337 -4.85 -9.88 4.54
CA ARG A 337 -5.09 -10.34 3.16
C ARG A 337 -5.70 -11.75 3.15
N ILE A 338 -5.16 -12.66 3.96
CA ILE A 338 -5.70 -14.03 4.13
C ILE A 338 -7.16 -13.97 4.61
N ALA A 339 -7.46 -13.11 5.59
CA ALA A 339 -8.84 -12.94 6.08
C ALA A 339 -9.83 -12.34 5.05
N LYS A 340 -9.32 -11.70 3.99
CA LYS A 340 -10.12 -11.14 2.90
C LYS A 340 -10.31 -12.10 1.72
N ALA A 341 -9.54 -13.17 1.64
CA ALA A 341 -9.68 -14.17 0.59
C ALA A 341 -11.04 -14.89 0.70
N ASP A 342 -11.67 -15.21 -0.43
CA ASP A 342 -13.03 -15.78 -0.45
C ASP A 342 -13.07 -17.19 0.18
N ASP A 343 -11.96 -17.93 0.05
CA ASP A 343 -11.72 -19.27 0.58
C ASP A 343 -11.05 -19.30 1.97
N HIS A 344 -10.94 -18.15 2.66
CA HIS A 344 -10.36 -18.04 4.02
C HIS A 344 -10.87 -19.05 5.05
N HIS A 345 -12.07 -19.60 4.83
CA HIS A 345 -12.67 -20.62 5.67
C HIS A 345 -11.92 -21.96 5.63
N GLN A 346 -11.19 -22.24 4.55
CA GLN A 346 -10.47 -23.50 4.34
C GLN A 346 -9.16 -23.56 5.13
N VAL A 347 -8.51 -22.42 5.38
CA VAL A 347 -7.21 -22.35 6.10
C VAL A 347 -7.32 -22.17 7.61
N LYS A 348 -8.53 -22.11 8.17
CA LYS A 348 -8.75 -21.84 9.62
C LYS A 348 -8.05 -22.83 10.55
N GLY A 349 -7.83 -24.06 10.09
CA GLY A 349 -7.15 -25.12 10.83
C GLY A 349 -5.62 -25.15 10.68
N ASP A 350 -5.06 -24.38 9.75
CA ASP A 350 -3.64 -24.46 9.37
C ASP A 350 -2.73 -23.89 10.48
N GLU A 351 -1.67 -24.62 10.82
CA GLU A 351 -0.73 -24.26 11.87
C GLU A 351 0.07 -22.98 11.52
N ARG A 352 0.40 -22.79 10.25
CA ARG A 352 1.12 -21.59 9.77
C ARG A 352 0.28 -20.33 10.00
N LEU A 353 -1.04 -20.44 9.89
CA LEU A 353 -1.95 -19.32 10.15
C LEU A 353 -1.89 -18.92 11.63
N ARG A 354 -1.74 -19.89 12.54
CA ARG A 354 -1.58 -19.62 13.98
C ARG A 354 -0.25 -18.96 14.30
N VAL A 355 0.83 -19.40 13.67
CA VAL A 355 2.16 -18.78 13.80
C VAL A 355 2.13 -17.34 13.30
N LEU A 356 1.57 -17.10 12.12
CA LEU A 356 1.43 -15.77 11.53
C LEU A 356 0.58 -14.86 12.42
N ALA A 357 -0.54 -15.36 12.93
CA ALA A 357 -1.40 -14.63 13.86
C ALA A 357 -0.66 -14.29 15.17
N SER A 358 0.08 -15.25 15.75
CA SER A 358 0.89 -15.01 16.95
C SER A 358 1.95 -13.93 16.73
N LYS A 359 2.59 -13.88 15.55
CA LYS A 359 3.56 -12.84 15.20
C LYS A 359 2.86 -11.49 15.06
N ALA A 360 1.74 -11.43 14.34
CA ALA A 360 0.95 -10.21 14.18
C ALA A 360 0.44 -9.64 15.52
N THR A 361 0.07 -10.49 16.48
CA THR A 361 -0.38 -10.01 17.81
C THR A 361 0.74 -9.48 18.69
N ARG A 362 2.00 -9.85 18.47
CA ARG A 362 3.13 -9.26 19.23
C ARG A 362 3.26 -7.75 18.98
N GLU A 363 2.77 -7.23 17.85
CA GLU A 363 2.68 -5.78 17.60
C GLU A 363 1.69 -5.09 18.54
N LEU A 364 0.66 -5.79 19.02
CA LEU A 364 -0.31 -5.23 19.95
C LEU A 364 0.34 -4.95 21.31
N VAL A 365 1.40 -5.67 21.68
CA VAL A 365 2.12 -5.54 22.95
C VAL A 365 3.09 -4.35 22.93
N LYS A 366 3.72 -4.06 21.79
CA LYS A 366 4.70 -2.96 21.62
C LYS A 366 4.05 -1.63 21.22
N TRP A 367 2.73 -1.54 21.39
CA TRP A 367 1.88 -0.53 20.77
C TRP A 367 2.12 0.91 21.23
N ASP A 368 2.58 1.10 22.46
CA ASP A 368 2.86 2.44 23.00
C ASP A 368 3.86 3.22 22.13
N LYS A 369 4.72 2.53 21.37
CA LYS A 369 5.71 3.13 20.47
C LYS A 369 5.25 3.29 19.03
N LEU A 370 4.17 2.62 18.59
CA LEU A 370 3.88 2.42 17.15
C LEU A 370 2.93 3.43 16.48
N LYS A 371 2.27 4.35 17.21
CA LYS A 371 1.45 5.49 16.69
C LYS A 371 0.53 5.22 15.45
N LYS A 372 0.10 3.98 15.13
CA LYS A 372 -0.61 3.60 13.87
C LYS A 372 -1.99 2.91 14.07
N PRO A 373 -2.96 3.51 14.78
CA PRO A 373 -4.14 2.81 15.36
C PRO A 373 -4.98 1.97 14.37
N GLN A 374 -4.88 2.23 13.07
CA GLN A 374 -5.49 1.43 12.00
C GLN A 374 -4.97 -0.02 11.91
N THR A 375 -3.69 -0.26 12.24
CA THR A 375 -3.08 -1.60 12.18
C THR A 375 -3.70 -2.56 13.19
N MET A 376 -4.01 -2.07 14.40
CA MET A 376 -4.73 -2.85 15.42
C MET A 376 -6.10 -3.30 14.92
N SER A 377 -6.89 -2.37 14.40
CA SER A 377 -8.22 -2.67 13.88
C SER A 377 -8.17 -3.76 12.79
N LYS A 378 -7.17 -3.71 11.89
CA LYS A 378 -6.95 -4.73 10.86
C LYS A 378 -6.60 -6.10 11.43
N ILE A 379 -5.73 -6.17 12.44
CA ILE A 379 -5.33 -7.44 13.09
C ILE A 379 -6.55 -8.06 13.79
N VAL A 380 -7.24 -7.28 14.62
CA VAL A 380 -8.37 -7.74 15.43
C VAL A 380 -9.53 -8.17 14.52
N TRP A 381 -9.79 -7.42 13.44
CA TRP A 381 -10.76 -7.81 12.42
C TRP A 381 -10.39 -9.12 11.73
N ALA A 382 -9.14 -9.25 11.28
CA ALA A 382 -8.67 -10.44 10.58
C ALA A 382 -8.76 -11.69 11.48
N MET A 383 -8.38 -11.56 12.75
CA MET A 383 -8.49 -12.64 13.73
C MET A 383 -9.95 -13.07 13.97
N ALA A 384 -10.85 -12.10 14.15
CA ALA A 384 -12.27 -12.38 14.34
C ALA A 384 -12.91 -13.00 13.08
N LYS A 385 -12.49 -12.57 11.89
CA LYS A 385 -12.96 -13.12 10.61
C LYS A 385 -12.47 -14.55 10.37
N LEU A 386 -11.24 -14.85 10.77
CA LEU A 386 -10.61 -16.17 10.66
C LEU A 386 -10.98 -17.13 11.81
N ASP A 387 -11.83 -16.70 12.75
CA ASP A 387 -12.23 -17.48 13.92
C ASP A 387 -11.04 -17.93 14.80
N LEU A 388 -10.00 -17.09 14.85
CA LEU A 388 -8.79 -17.36 15.64
C LEU A 388 -9.07 -16.99 17.11
N ARG A 389 -9.26 -18.00 17.96
CA ARG A 389 -9.63 -17.82 19.37
C ARG A 389 -8.46 -17.31 20.22
N LEU A 390 -8.51 -16.02 20.56
CA LEU A 390 -7.56 -15.26 21.39
C LEU A 390 -7.23 -15.84 22.79
N HIS A 391 -8.07 -16.70 23.37
CA HIS A 391 -7.97 -17.13 24.79
C HIS A 391 -6.60 -17.68 25.27
N LYS A 392 -5.81 -18.37 24.42
CA LYS A 392 -4.46 -18.85 24.80
C LYS A 392 -3.33 -17.85 24.54
N LEU A 393 -3.58 -16.89 23.65
CA LEU A 393 -2.60 -15.91 23.19
C LEU A 393 -2.60 -14.66 24.06
N VAL A 394 -3.80 -14.24 24.51
CA VAL A 394 -3.97 -13.19 25.52
C VAL A 394 -3.30 -13.61 26.83
N ALA A 395 -3.38 -14.89 27.25
CA ALA A 395 -2.65 -15.39 28.42
C ALA A 395 -1.12 -15.21 28.31
N LYS A 396 -0.51 -15.50 27.15
CA LYS A 396 0.93 -15.28 26.92
C LYS A 396 1.32 -13.80 26.83
N VAL A 397 0.46 -12.98 26.24
CA VAL A 397 0.64 -11.51 26.20
C VAL A 397 0.49 -10.91 27.60
N SER A 398 -0.40 -11.47 28.43
CA SER A 398 -0.54 -11.14 29.84
C SER A 398 0.70 -11.53 30.64
N ASP A 399 1.33 -12.69 30.42
CA ASP A 399 2.57 -13.07 31.13
C ASP A 399 3.73 -12.09 30.89
N GLU A 400 3.85 -11.54 29.68
CA GLU A 400 4.86 -10.52 29.33
C GLU A 400 4.50 -9.13 29.90
N ALA A 401 3.20 -8.82 30.02
CA ALA A 401 2.70 -7.62 30.69
C ALA A 401 2.75 -7.72 32.24
N LEU A 402 2.63 -8.94 32.79
CA LEU A 402 2.68 -9.29 34.21
C LEU A 402 4.06 -9.06 34.81
N GLN A 403 5.13 -9.12 34.01
CA GLN A 403 6.48 -8.73 34.46
C GLN A 403 6.60 -7.23 34.82
N LYS A 404 5.59 -6.41 34.51
CA LYS A 404 5.56 -4.97 34.84
C LYS A 404 4.53 -4.59 35.91
N LEU A 405 3.94 -5.57 36.60
CA LEU A 405 2.79 -5.39 37.50
C LEU A 405 3.10 -5.74 38.97
N PRO A 406 3.82 -4.89 39.71
CA PRO A 406 3.63 -4.84 41.17
C PRO A 406 2.45 -3.96 41.63
N GLU A 407 1.67 -3.34 40.72
CA GLU A 407 0.70 -2.30 41.11
C GLU A 407 -0.79 -2.56 40.81
N PHE A 408 -1.21 -3.67 40.21
CA PHE A 408 -2.64 -3.90 39.95
C PHE A 408 -3.09 -5.34 40.23
N GLU A 409 -4.18 -5.45 41.00
CA GLU A 409 -4.82 -6.71 41.40
C GLU A 409 -5.39 -7.53 40.23
N PRO A 410 -5.57 -8.85 40.38
CA PRO A 410 -5.78 -9.78 39.28
C PRO A 410 -7.26 -10.10 39.02
N GLN A 411 -7.89 -9.52 38.00
CA GLN A 411 -9.06 -10.12 37.30
C GLN A 411 -9.12 -9.75 35.80
N GLN A 412 -8.83 -10.74 34.95
CA GLN A 412 -9.18 -10.91 33.52
C GLN A 412 -8.25 -10.34 32.40
N PRO A 413 -7.63 -11.22 31.58
CA PRO A 413 -6.83 -10.85 30.39
C PRO A 413 -7.59 -10.09 29.28
N LEU A 414 -8.93 -10.22 29.24
CA LEU A 414 -9.77 -9.52 28.26
C LEU A 414 -10.00 -8.05 28.65
N GLY A 415 -9.98 -7.74 29.96
CA GLY A 415 -10.13 -6.39 30.48
C GLY A 415 -8.94 -5.50 30.12
N ASP A 416 -7.72 -6.04 30.14
CA ASP A 416 -6.50 -5.30 29.79
C ASP A 416 -6.45 -4.93 28.30
N PHE A 417 -6.85 -5.86 27.42
CA PHE A 417 -6.96 -5.61 25.98
C PHE A 417 -8.00 -4.53 25.69
N VAL A 418 -9.14 -4.57 26.38
CA VAL A 418 -10.19 -3.56 26.24
C VAL A 418 -9.79 -2.21 26.86
N GLY A 419 -9.07 -2.20 27.97
CA GLY A 419 -8.50 -1.00 28.59
C GLY A 419 -7.49 -0.31 27.68
N ALA A 420 -6.60 -1.07 27.06
CA ALA A 420 -5.65 -0.58 26.06
C ALA A 420 -6.34 -0.01 24.81
N LEU A 421 -7.48 -0.59 24.40
CA LEU A 421 -8.30 -0.06 23.32
C LEU A 421 -8.97 1.26 23.72
N ARG A 422 -9.56 1.34 24.92
CA ARG A 422 -10.35 2.47 25.42
C ARG A 422 -9.56 3.79 25.40
N GLY A 423 -8.30 3.78 25.83
CA GLY A 423 -7.45 4.99 25.83
C GLY A 423 -7.17 5.59 24.44
N ARG A 424 -7.52 4.88 23.35
CA ARG A 424 -7.14 5.27 21.98
C ARG A 424 -8.27 5.13 20.96
N VAL A 425 -9.50 4.75 21.35
CA VAL A 425 -10.66 4.69 20.46
C VAL A 425 -10.90 6.03 19.78
N SER A 426 -10.72 7.13 20.51
CA SER A 426 -10.81 8.52 20.02
C SER A 426 -9.95 8.78 18.76
N THR A 427 -8.82 8.10 18.61
CA THR A 427 -7.84 8.29 17.52
C THR A 427 -8.14 7.46 16.26
N LEU A 428 -9.11 6.53 16.34
CA LEU A 428 -9.46 5.67 15.21
C LEU A 428 -10.34 6.43 14.21
N ALA A 429 -9.99 6.30 12.93
CA ALA A 429 -10.86 6.70 11.83
C ALA A 429 -12.20 5.90 11.86
N PRO A 430 -13.31 6.44 11.32
CA PRO A 430 -14.64 5.82 11.41
C PRO A 430 -14.70 4.35 10.96
N LEU A 431 -13.99 3.99 9.89
CA LEU A 431 -13.90 2.60 9.42
C LEU A 431 -13.17 1.69 10.43
N GLY A 432 -12.12 2.21 11.06
CA GLY A 432 -11.36 1.47 12.08
C GLY A 432 -12.20 1.16 13.31
N ARG A 433 -13.08 2.09 13.71
CA ARG A 433 -14.03 1.91 14.82
C ARG A 433 -15.10 0.88 14.49
N ALA A 434 -15.70 0.95 13.30
CA ALA A 434 -16.72 0.00 12.86
C ALA A 434 -16.16 -1.43 12.76
N ASN A 435 -14.95 -1.60 12.22
CA ASN A 435 -14.27 -2.89 12.15
C ASN A 435 -13.96 -3.47 13.55
N LEU A 436 -13.55 -2.60 14.48
CA LEU A 436 -13.29 -3.00 15.86
C LEU A 436 -14.59 -3.39 16.57
N CYS A 437 -15.67 -2.62 16.40
CA CYS A 437 -17.00 -2.91 16.93
C CYS A 437 -17.51 -4.28 16.44
N TRP A 438 -17.38 -4.56 15.15
CA TRP A 438 -17.70 -5.87 14.58
C TRP A 438 -16.87 -6.99 15.21
N ALA A 439 -15.57 -6.79 15.36
CA ALA A 439 -14.67 -7.81 15.87
C ALA A 439 -14.91 -8.13 17.35
N VAL A 440 -15.11 -7.13 18.21
CA VAL A 440 -15.43 -7.34 19.63
C VAL A 440 -16.77 -8.06 19.79
N ALA A 441 -17.76 -7.76 18.94
CA ALA A 441 -19.03 -8.47 18.92
C ALA A 441 -18.90 -9.93 18.46
N LYS A 442 -18.08 -10.18 17.44
CA LYS A 442 -17.80 -11.54 16.96
C LYS A 442 -17.09 -12.37 18.03
N LEU A 443 -16.22 -11.74 18.82
CA LEU A 443 -15.53 -12.33 19.96
C LEU A 443 -16.38 -12.40 21.24
N GLN A 444 -17.65 -11.99 21.18
CA GLN A 444 -18.61 -12.01 22.31
C GLN A 444 -18.17 -11.16 23.52
N VAL A 445 -17.37 -10.11 23.29
CA VAL A 445 -16.98 -9.15 24.33
C VAL A 445 -18.16 -8.22 24.62
N ARG A 446 -18.80 -8.41 25.78
CA ARG A 446 -20.00 -7.65 26.18
C ARG A 446 -19.64 -6.49 27.09
N GLU A 447 -19.11 -5.41 26.51
CA GLU A 447 -18.88 -4.17 27.25
C GLU A 447 -19.64 -3.00 26.62
N ALA A 448 -20.74 -2.59 27.27
CA ALA A 448 -21.63 -1.55 26.74
C ALA A 448 -20.91 -0.20 26.56
N SER A 449 -20.05 0.21 27.50
CA SER A 449 -19.31 1.47 27.43
C SER A 449 -18.38 1.56 26.23
N LEU A 450 -17.61 0.50 25.95
CA LEU A 450 -16.75 0.43 24.77
C LEU A 450 -17.57 0.49 23.48
N MET A 451 -18.67 -0.25 23.42
CA MET A 451 -19.56 -0.27 22.24
C MET A 451 -20.12 1.12 21.93
N GLN A 452 -20.52 1.86 22.97
CA GLN A 452 -21.00 3.24 22.83
C GLN A 452 -19.91 4.18 22.34
N GLU A 453 -18.69 4.07 22.88
CA GLU A 453 -17.55 4.89 22.45
C GLU A 453 -17.15 4.61 20.99
N LEU A 454 -17.16 3.34 20.58
CA LEU A 454 -16.88 2.92 19.20
C LEU A 454 -17.95 3.38 18.22
N ALA A 455 -19.21 3.48 18.66
CA ALA A 455 -20.31 3.95 17.82
C ALA A 455 -20.25 5.45 17.52
N GLN A 456 -19.56 6.23 18.36
CA GLN A 456 -19.38 7.67 18.11
C GLN A 456 -18.68 7.91 16.77
N GLN A 457 -19.20 8.86 15.99
CA GLN A 457 -18.63 9.29 14.71
C GLN A 457 -18.58 8.19 13.61
N THR A 458 -19.37 7.12 13.72
CA THR A 458 -19.46 6.07 12.70
C THR A 458 -20.40 6.40 11.52
N PHE A 459 -21.06 7.56 11.58
CA PHE A 459 -22.21 7.96 10.74
C PHE A 459 -21.91 8.35 9.28
N HIS A 460 -20.67 8.17 8.80
CA HIS A 460 -20.26 8.73 7.51
C HIS A 460 -20.31 7.75 6.32
N ARG A 461 -20.52 6.44 6.54
CA ARG A 461 -20.61 5.42 5.47
C ARG A 461 -21.57 4.29 5.81
N GLY A 462 -22.38 3.85 4.85
CA GLY A 462 -23.40 2.81 5.06
C GLY A 462 -22.85 1.45 5.53
N GLN A 463 -21.63 1.08 5.14
CA GLN A 463 -20.97 -0.14 5.62
C GLN A 463 -20.60 -0.05 7.10
N ASN A 464 -20.13 1.12 7.57
CA ASN A 464 -19.75 1.32 8.97
C ASN A 464 -20.99 1.18 9.87
N LEU A 465 -22.10 1.82 9.47
CA LEU A 465 -23.36 1.75 10.20
C LEU A 465 -23.89 0.32 10.28
N ALA A 466 -23.94 -0.40 9.15
CA ALA A 466 -24.41 -1.78 9.15
C ALA A 466 -23.55 -2.70 10.04
N ASN A 467 -22.22 -2.57 9.99
CA ASN A 467 -21.32 -3.36 10.83
C ASN A 467 -21.50 -3.06 12.32
N THR A 468 -21.61 -1.79 12.69
CA THR A 468 -21.85 -1.37 14.08
C THR A 468 -23.23 -1.82 14.56
N SER A 469 -24.30 -1.62 13.78
CA SER A 469 -25.65 -2.09 14.12
C SER A 469 -25.70 -3.61 14.31
N TRP A 470 -25.06 -4.38 13.41
CA TRP A 470 -24.94 -5.82 13.56
C TRP A 470 -24.21 -6.22 14.85
N ALA A 471 -23.15 -5.50 15.20
CA ALA A 471 -22.37 -5.75 16.41
C ALA A 471 -23.20 -5.52 17.69
N PHE A 472 -23.91 -4.39 17.77
CA PHE A 472 -24.84 -4.09 18.87
C PHE A 472 -25.93 -5.17 18.99
N ALA A 473 -26.54 -5.56 17.87
CA ALA A 473 -27.57 -6.60 17.85
C ALA A 473 -27.04 -7.98 18.27
N THR A 474 -25.83 -8.33 17.84
CA THR A 474 -25.17 -9.60 18.19
C THR A 474 -24.85 -9.69 19.68
N LEU A 475 -24.43 -8.58 20.28
CA LEU A 475 -24.15 -8.49 21.72
C LEU A 475 -25.40 -8.20 22.57
N ARG A 476 -26.56 -8.00 21.93
CA ARG A 476 -27.84 -7.62 22.57
C ARG A 476 -27.74 -6.32 23.37
N VAL A 477 -26.94 -5.37 22.89
CA VAL A 477 -26.83 -4.01 23.44
C VAL A 477 -27.83 -3.13 22.71
N ALA A 478 -28.84 -2.64 23.43
CA ALA A 478 -29.80 -1.67 22.92
C ALA A 478 -29.34 -0.26 23.29
N ASP A 479 -28.92 0.52 22.29
CA ASP A 479 -28.61 1.94 22.45
C ASP A 479 -29.59 2.78 21.61
N GLU A 480 -30.63 3.27 22.28
CA GLU A 480 -31.76 3.94 21.62
C GLU A 480 -31.30 5.15 20.79
N ARG A 481 -30.34 5.93 21.29
CA ARG A 481 -29.82 7.14 20.60
C ARG A 481 -29.05 6.78 19.35
N PHE A 482 -28.22 5.74 19.42
CA PHE A 482 -27.50 5.23 18.27
C PHE A 482 -28.46 4.70 17.20
N PHE A 483 -29.42 3.85 17.59
CA PHE A 483 -30.38 3.26 16.65
C PHE A 483 -31.36 4.30 16.07
N ASP A 484 -31.72 5.35 16.81
CA ASP A 484 -32.44 6.52 16.25
C ASP A 484 -31.64 7.23 15.16
N SER A 485 -30.35 7.42 15.40
CA SER A 485 -29.47 8.08 14.44
C SER A 485 -29.28 7.23 13.18
N VAL A 486 -29.07 5.92 13.34
CA VAL A 486 -29.02 4.97 12.22
C VAL A 486 -30.32 5.00 11.41
N ALA A 487 -31.47 5.00 12.09
CA ALA A 487 -32.77 5.00 11.43
C ALA A 487 -32.98 6.25 10.56
N LYS A 488 -32.60 7.43 11.07
CA LYS A 488 -32.67 8.69 10.30
C LYS A 488 -31.77 8.66 9.06
N VAL A 489 -30.52 8.21 9.21
CA VAL A 489 -29.57 8.13 8.08
C VAL A 489 -30.07 7.15 7.02
N VAL A 490 -30.49 5.95 7.43
CA VAL A 490 -30.98 4.93 6.49
C VAL A 490 -32.28 5.38 5.81
N ALA A 491 -33.20 6.05 6.53
CA ALA A 491 -34.41 6.60 5.92
C ALA A 491 -34.09 7.64 4.83
N ALA A 492 -33.08 8.48 5.05
CA ALA A 492 -32.68 9.53 4.11
C ALA A 492 -31.82 9.02 2.93
N GLN A 493 -30.95 8.04 3.17
CA GLN A 493 -29.86 7.67 2.24
C GLN A 493 -29.86 6.17 1.87
N CYS A 494 -31.01 5.50 1.96
CA CYS A 494 -31.11 4.04 1.72
C CYS A 494 -30.55 3.60 0.35
N SER A 495 -30.68 4.45 -0.68
CA SER A 495 -30.16 4.18 -2.04
C SER A 495 -28.64 4.06 -2.09
N ASP A 496 -27.94 4.76 -1.20
CA ASP A 496 -26.49 4.90 -1.23
C ASP A 496 -25.79 3.73 -0.50
N PHE A 497 -26.58 2.88 0.14
CA PHE A 497 -26.10 1.69 0.83
C PHE A 497 -25.95 0.54 -0.17
N ALA A 498 -24.85 -0.20 -0.02
CA ALA A 498 -24.71 -1.51 -0.66
C ALA A 498 -25.82 -2.46 -0.16
N GLN A 499 -26.31 -3.35 -1.03
CA GLN A 499 -27.47 -4.20 -0.78
C GLN A 499 -27.34 -5.02 0.53
N GLN A 500 -26.14 -5.58 0.77
CA GLN A 500 -25.85 -6.35 1.99
C GLN A 500 -25.96 -5.51 3.27
N ASN A 501 -25.58 -4.23 3.21
CA ASN A 501 -25.61 -3.32 4.36
C ASN A 501 -27.05 -2.98 4.76
N ILE A 502 -27.96 -2.89 3.78
CA ILE A 502 -29.40 -2.68 4.00
C ILE A 502 -29.98 -3.87 4.77
N SER A 503 -29.76 -5.09 4.26
CA SER A 503 -30.29 -6.30 4.90
C SER A 503 -29.71 -6.53 6.31
N ASN A 504 -28.42 -6.23 6.53
CA ASN A 504 -27.80 -6.37 7.84
C ASN A 504 -28.33 -5.35 8.85
N THR A 505 -28.59 -4.12 8.40
CA THR A 505 -29.20 -3.10 9.24
C THR A 505 -30.64 -3.50 9.61
N ALA A 506 -31.47 -3.91 8.65
CA ALA A 506 -32.83 -4.40 8.93
C ALA A 506 -32.82 -5.55 9.96
N TRP A 507 -31.91 -6.51 9.78
CA TRP A 507 -31.73 -7.64 10.70
C TRP A 507 -31.36 -7.18 12.10
N ALA A 508 -30.47 -6.20 12.24
CA ALA A 508 -30.06 -5.69 13.55
C ALA A 508 -31.24 -5.07 14.33
N PHE A 509 -32.06 -4.25 13.68
CA PHE A 509 -33.27 -3.68 14.28
C PHE A 509 -34.28 -4.77 14.68
N ALA A 510 -34.51 -5.74 13.80
CA ALA A 510 -35.38 -6.89 14.11
C ALA A 510 -34.87 -7.73 15.28
N LYS A 511 -33.56 -8.01 15.31
CA LYS A 511 -32.93 -8.80 16.37
C LYS A 511 -33.03 -8.15 17.74
N LEU A 512 -32.98 -6.82 17.80
CA LEU A 512 -33.15 -6.03 19.03
C LEU A 512 -34.61 -5.63 19.30
N GLN A 513 -35.56 -6.02 18.44
CA GLN A 513 -36.98 -5.64 18.53
C GLN A 513 -37.23 -4.12 18.48
N ILE A 514 -36.35 -3.37 17.81
CA ILE A 514 -36.45 -1.93 17.67
C ILE A 514 -37.29 -1.61 16.42
N LYS A 515 -38.49 -1.05 16.62
CA LYS A 515 -39.38 -0.66 15.53
C LYS A 515 -39.12 0.79 15.10
N ARG A 516 -38.79 0.99 13.82
CA ARG A 516 -38.67 2.32 13.16
C ARG A 516 -39.39 2.30 11.82
N PRO A 517 -40.72 2.56 11.78
CA PRO A 517 -41.54 2.38 10.59
C PRO A 517 -41.06 3.14 9.36
N GLU A 518 -40.61 4.39 9.51
CA GLU A 518 -40.12 5.22 8.41
C GLU A 518 -38.86 4.64 7.73
N MET A 519 -37.90 4.19 8.54
CA MET A 519 -36.71 3.50 8.06
C MET A 519 -37.09 2.20 7.34
N MET A 520 -37.96 1.39 7.94
CA MET A 520 -38.39 0.12 7.37
C MET A 520 -39.11 0.33 6.03
N ALA A 521 -39.96 1.35 5.90
CA ALA A 521 -40.58 1.71 4.63
C ALA A 521 -39.55 2.14 3.57
N ALA A 522 -38.50 2.86 3.94
CA ALA A 522 -37.40 3.21 3.04
C ALA A 522 -36.63 1.96 2.56
N ILE A 523 -36.33 1.03 3.48
CA ILE A 523 -35.70 -0.25 3.17
C ILE A 523 -36.56 -1.06 2.19
N SER A 524 -37.87 -1.16 2.43
CA SER A 524 -38.80 -1.86 1.54
C SER A 524 -38.73 -1.31 0.09
N ARG A 525 -38.84 0.01 -0.08
CA ARG A 525 -38.72 0.65 -1.40
C ARG A 525 -37.37 0.44 -2.07
N CYS A 526 -36.29 0.37 -1.29
CA CYS A 526 -34.95 0.13 -1.83
C CYS A 526 -34.78 -1.32 -2.29
N VAL A 527 -35.23 -2.27 -1.47
CA VAL A 527 -35.19 -3.70 -1.77
C VAL A 527 -36.07 -4.04 -2.97
N GLN A 528 -37.30 -3.52 -3.07
CA GLN A 528 -38.17 -3.75 -4.21
C GLN A 528 -37.54 -3.28 -5.54
N ARG A 529 -36.86 -2.12 -5.54
CA ARG A 529 -36.19 -1.59 -6.74
C ARG A 529 -34.94 -2.37 -7.13
N ARG A 530 -34.29 -3.04 -6.18
CA ARG A 530 -32.96 -3.67 -6.36
C ARG A 530 -32.98 -5.17 -6.10
N ALA A 531 -34.16 -5.79 -6.04
CA ALA A 531 -34.34 -7.17 -5.62
C ALA A 531 -33.50 -8.15 -6.47
N ALA A 532 -33.46 -7.93 -7.78
CA ALA A 532 -32.68 -8.73 -8.72
C ALA A 532 -31.15 -8.67 -8.49
N GLU A 533 -30.65 -7.63 -7.81
CA GLU A 533 -29.24 -7.44 -7.50
C GLU A 533 -28.86 -7.97 -6.10
N MET A 534 -29.86 -8.41 -5.31
CA MET A 534 -29.61 -8.87 -3.95
C MET A 534 -29.30 -10.36 -3.91
N PRO A 535 -28.30 -10.79 -3.11
CA PRO A 535 -28.12 -12.21 -2.84
C PRO A 535 -29.34 -12.76 -2.08
N ALA A 536 -29.68 -14.03 -2.30
CA ALA A 536 -30.82 -14.69 -1.66
C ALA A 536 -30.83 -14.52 -0.13
N GLN A 537 -29.66 -14.56 0.52
CA GLN A 537 -29.53 -14.32 1.95
C GLN A 537 -29.97 -12.90 2.36
N GLY A 538 -29.68 -11.89 1.53
CA GLY A 538 -30.09 -10.50 1.79
C GLY A 538 -31.60 -10.30 1.73
N ILE A 539 -32.26 -10.96 0.77
CA ILE A 539 -33.73 -10.96 0.65
C ILE A 539 -34.36 -11.66 1.85
N ALA A 540 -33.86 -12.85 2.20
CA ALA A 540 -34.36 -13.63 3.34
C ALA A 540 -34.21 -12.86 4.67
N ASN A 541 -33.05 -12.24 4.91
CA ASN A 541 -32.82 -11.42 6.10
C ASN A 541 -33.78 -10.23 6.17
N THR A 542 -34.03 -9.56 5.06
CA THR A 542 -35.00 -8.45 5.01
C THR A 542 -36.41 -8.96 5.32
N ALA A 543 -36.89 -10.00 4.63
CA ALA A 543 -38.22 -10.55 4.87
C ALA A 543 -38.41 -11.03 6.32
N TRP A 544 -37.43 -11.75 6.86
CA TRP A 544 -37.42 -12.17 8.27
C TRP A 544 -37.50 -10.97 9.22
N SER A 545 -36.83 -9.86 8.89
CA SER A 545 -36.83 -8.65 9.73
C SER A 545 -38.19 -7.99 9.81
N PHE A 546 -38.91 -7.89 8.68
CA PHE A 546 -40.27 -7.35 8.63
C PHE A 546 -41.26 -8.24 9.41
N ALA A 547 -41.18 -9.56 9.21
CA ALA A 547 -42.00 -10.51 9.96
C ALA A 547 -41.72 -10.44 11.48
N THR A 548 -40.44 -10.42 11.87
CA THR A 548 -40.00 -10.36 13.27
C THR A 548 -40.42 -9.07 13.97
N LEU A 549 -40.48 -7.95 13.26
CA LEU A 549 -40.97 -6.68 13.80
C LEU A 549 -42.49 -6.52 13.70
N ASN A 550 -43.20 -7.51 13.16
CA ASN A 550 -44.63 -7.48 12.87
C ASN A 550 -45.02 -6.24 12.04
N ILE A 551 -44.25 -5.97 10.98
CA ILE A 551 -44.49 -4.89 10.02
C ILE A 551 -45.05 -5.51 8.74
N ARG A 552 -46.30 -5.18 8.43
CA ARG A 552 -46.96 -5.64 7.21
C ARG A 552 -46.52 -4.79 6.02
N ASP A 553 -45.92 -5.44 5.02
CA ASP A 553 -45.57 -4.83 3.73
C ASP A 553 -45.88 -5.81 2.61
N ASP A 554 -47.10 -5.75 2.10
CA ASP A 554 -47.60 -6.69 1.10
C ASP A 554 -46.84 -6.58 -0.23
N ALA A 555 -46.25 -5.42 -0.54
CA ALA A 555 -45.46 -5.21 -1.76
C ALA A 555 -44.09 -5.91 -1.66
N LEU A 556 -43.43 -5.82 -0.51
CA LEU A 556 -42.19 -6.54 -0.25
C LEU A 556 -42.38 -8.07 -0.22
N MET A 557 -43.48 -8.54 0.39
CA MET A 557 -43.71 -9.97 0.62
C MET A 557 -44.20 -10.75 -0.61
N ARG A 558 -44.71 -10.04 -1.63
CA ARG A 558 -45.15 -10.68 -2.89
C ARG A 558 -43.98 -11.08 -3.81
N GLY A 559 -42.76 -10.63 -3.53
CA GLY A 559 -41.59 -10.81 -4.40
C GLY A 559 -41.67 -9.95 -5.67
N PRO A 560 -40.53 -9.72 -6.36
CA PRO A 560 -40.54 -9.16 -7.71
C PRO A 560 -41.18 -10.10 -8.74
#